data_AF-A0A1G6UE18-F1
#
_entry.id   AF-A0A1G6UE18-F1
#
_cell.length_a   1.000
_cell.length_b   1.000
_cell.length_c   1.000
_cell.angle_alpha   90.00
_cell.angle_beta   90.00
_cell.angle_gamma   90.00
#
_symmetry.space_group_name_H-M   'P 1'
#
loop_
_entity.id
_entity.type
_entity.pdbx_description
1 polymer ?
#
loop_
_entity_poly.entity_id
_entity_poly.type
_entity_poly.pdbx_seq_one_letter_code
_entity_poly.pdbx_strand_id
1 'polypeptide(L)'
;MPIRYKPEMQYADFKDLTSLIHFQSTEGKIWLGEQRMLLLQVSAMANFRREMVNTLGIERAKGFFLRMGYQSGLKDAELAWKLRPNASEYDMFLAGPQLHSLKGLVKARPTEVDIDKESGRFYVEVEWIDSFEVEICQTELGLMQDPVCWTLLGYACAYSSAFMGREVIFKEVSCRGCGGDKCRIIGKPAEEWDDVASFKQYFKSDPIIEELYELQSQLVSLRTNLDKQEGQYYGIGQTPAYQTVRKMMDKAAQGKVSVLLLGETGVGKEVIARSVHLRSKRAAEPFVAVNCAAIPPDLIESELFGVEKGAFTGATQPRMGRFERADKGTIFLDEVIELSPRAQASLLRVLQEGELERVGDNRTRKIDVRVIAATHEDLAEAVKAGRFRADLYYRLNVFPVAIPALRERREDIPLLVEHFLQRFHEEYGKRTLGLSDKALEACLHYSWPGNIRELENVIERGIILTEPNESISVPALFPRPPKETSIDSERVSSDGVLIQPDNGQGSWISQLLGSGLSLDEIEESLMREAMQQAKQNVSGAARLLGLSRPALAYRLKKIGIED
;
A
#
# COMPACT_ATOMS: atom_id res chain seq x y z
N MET A 1 47.73 -16.19 -23.66
CA MET A 1 48.65 -16.16 -22.50
C MET A 1 48.36 -14.88 -21.74
N PRO A 2 48.20 -14.88 -20.41
CA PRO A 2 48.09 -13.64 -19.65
C PRO A 2 49.36 -12.83 -19.90
N ILE A 3 49.20 -11.63 -20.44
CA ILE A 3 50.32 -10.72 -20.67
C ILE A 3 50.73 -10.20 -19.30
N ARG A 4 51.85 -10.71 -18.75
CA ARG A 4 52.46 -10.08 -17.57
C ARG A 4 52.94 -8.70 -17.99
N TYR A 5 52.18 -7.69 -17.60
CA TYR A 5 52.43 -6.29 -17.93
C TYR A 5 53.79 -5.85 -17.35
N LYS A 6 54.71 -5.44 -18.23
CA LYS A 6 55.86 -4.60 -17.88
C LYS A 6 56.12 -3.52 -18.95
N PRO A 7 55.26 -2.50 -19.04
CA PRO A 7 55.69 -1.16 -19.39
C PRO A 7 55.52 -0.23 -18.19
N GLU A 8 56.57 0.53 -17.89
CA GLU A 8 56.44 1.73 -17.07
C GLU A 8 55.66 2.76 -17.89
N MET A 9 54.54 3.28 -17.37
CA MET A 9 53.83 4.39 -18.03
C MET A 9 54.79 5.58 -18.19
N GLN A 10 54.99 6.04 -19.42
CA GLN A 10 55.88 7.15 -19.75
C GLN A 10 55.06 8.43 -19.95
N TYR A 11 55.69 9.60 -19.78
CA TYR A 11 55.04 10.89 -20.03
C TYR A 11 54.46 11.02 -21.45
N ALA A 12 55.05 10.32 -22.42
CA ALA A 12 54.56 10.27 -23.79
C ALA A 12 53.13 9.68 -23.91
N ASP A 13 52.74 8.78 -23.01
CA ASP A 13 51.43 8.10 -23.01
C ASP A 13 50.28 9.03 -22.59
N PHE A 14 50.60 10.20 -22.03
CA PHE A 14 49.65 11.21 -21.56
C PHE A 14 49.54 12.41 -22.49
N LYS A 15 50.36 12.50 -23.54
CA LYS A 15 50.54 13.73 -24.32
C LYS A 15 49.26 14.15 -25.05
N ASP A 16 48.52 13.18 -25.58
CA ASP A 16 47.22 13.41 -26.22
C ASP A 16 46.16 13.86 -25.20
N LEU A 17 46.06 13.18 -24.05
CA LEU A 17 45.10 13.54 -22.99
C LEU A 17 45.39 14.88 -22.33
N THR A 18 46.66 15.18 -22.07
CA THR A 18 47.08 16.45 -21.44
C THR A 18 46.80 17.64 -22.37
N SER A 19 46.88 17.46 -23.69
CA SER A 19 46.59 18.52 -24.65
C SER A 19 45.12 18.98 -24.66
N LEU A 20 44.22 18.18 -24.08
CA LEU A 20 42.78 18.45 -24.01
C LEU A 20 42.39 19.32 -22.81
N ILE A 21 43.32 19.53 -21.88
CA ILE A 21 43.04 20.38 -20.72
C ILE A 21 43.24 21.84 -21.13
N HIS A 22 42.17 22.61 -21.07
CA HIS A 22 42.17 24.01 -21.48
C HIS A 22 41.75 24.90 -20.31
N PHE A 23 42.58 25.90 -20.03
CA PHE A 23 42.33 26.89 -18.99
C PHE A 23 41.93 28.21 -19.65
N GLN A 24 40.69 28.64 -19.44
CA GLN A 24 40.16 29.93 -19.86
C GLN A 24 40.01 30.82 -18.63
N SER A 25 41.14 31.28 -18.08
CA SER A 25 41.19 32.01 -16.81
C SER A 25 40.39 33.32 -16.83
N THR A 26 40.30 33.99 -17.99
CA THR A 26 39.49 35.21 -18.17
C THR A 26 38.00 34.96 -17.99
N GLU A 27 37.52 33.72 -18.23
CA GLU A 27 36.13 33.31 -18.01
C GLU A 27 35.94 32.51 -16.71
N GLY A 28 37.03 32.24 -15.97
CA GLY A 28 36.99 31.39 -14.77
C GLY A 28 36.67 29.92 -15.07
N LYS A 29 37.02 29.42 -16.26
CA LYS A 29 36.68 28.05 -16.70
C LYS A 29 37.91 27.19 -16.96
N ILE A 30 37.79 25.92 -16.58
CA ILE A 30 38.69 24.81 -16.88
C ILE A 30 37.86 23.77 -17.65
N TRP A 31 38.41 23.29 -18.74
CA TRP A 31 37.80 22.31 -19.63
C TRP A 31 38.72 21.11 -19.82
N LEU A 32 38.13 19.93 -20.00
CA LEU A 32 38.80 18.72 -20.46
C LEU A 32 37.98 18.17 -21.63
N GLY A 33 38.45 18.42 -22.86
CA GLY A 33 37.59 18.28 -24.03
C GLY A 33 36.36 19.18 -23.93
N GLU A 34 35.16 18.61 -24.09
CA GLU A 34 33.88 19.32 -23.95
C GLU A 34 33.33 19.33 -22.52
N GLN A 35 34.04 18.73 -21.56
CA GLN A 35 33.58 18.62 -20.17
C GLN A 35 34.10 19.78 -19.32
N ARG A 36 33.20 20.45 -18.61
CA ARG A 36 33.55 21.49 -17.62
C ARG A 36 34.16 20.83 -16.38
N MET A 37 35.37 21.24 -16.03
CA MET A 37 36.12 20.69 -14.88
C MET A 37 36.24 21.70 -13.75
N LEU A 38 36.29 21.24 -12.50
CA LEU A 38 36.62 22.08 -11.36
C LEU A 38 37.88 21.56 -10.68
N LEU A 39 38.75 22.47 -10.22
CA LEU A 39 39.91 22.13 -9.40
C LEU A 39 39.58 22.43 -7.94
N LEU A 40 39.52 21.38 -7.12
CA LEU A 40 39.23 21.46 -5.69
C LEU A 40 40.46 21.07 -4.87
N GLN A 41 40.59 21.66 -3.68
CA GLN A 41 41.66 21.34 -2.75
C GLN A 41 41.36 20.02 -2.02
N VAL A 42 42.37 19.16 -1.88
CA VAL A 42 42.23 17.85 -1.20
C VAL A 42 41.77 18.00 0.26
N SER A 43 42.25 19.01 0.99
CA SER A 43 41.82 19.26 2.37
C SER A 43 40.34 19.66 2.49
N ALA A 44 39.79 20.37 1.50
CA ALA A 44 38.37 20.67 1.45
C ALA A 44 37.54 19.39 1.22
N MET A 45 38.01 18.51 0.33
CA MET A 45 37.42 17.18 0.12
C MET A 45 37.53 16.29 1.36
N ALA A 46 38.60 16.43 2.14
CA ALA A 46 38.79 15.71 3.40
C ALA A 46 37.71 16.09 4.43
N ASN A 47 37.52 17.39 4.66
CA ASN A 47 36.47 17.93 5.52
C ASN A 47 35.08 17.51 5.03
N PHE A 48 34.82 17.62 3.71
CA PHE A 48 33.56 17.22 3.11
C PHE A 48 33.25 15.74 3.39
N ARG A 49 34.23 14.85 3.18
CA ARG A 49 34.07 13.42 3.45
C ARG A 49 33.81 13.13 4.92
N ARG A 50 34.52 13.82 5.83
CA ARG A 50 34.31 13.71 7.28
C ARG A 50 32.90 14.12 7.69
N GLU A 51 32.42 15.27 7.19
CA GLU A 51 31.05 15.73 7.45
C GLU A 51 30.00 14.76 6.89
N MET A 52 30.22 14.22 5.69
CA MET A 52 29.33 13.24 5.10
C MET A 52 29.24 11.95 5.92
N VAL A 53 30.37 11.43 6.38
CA VAL A 53 30.40 10.22 7.23
C VAL A 53 29.74 10.49 8.59
N ASN A 54 29.99 11.64 9.19
CA ASN A 54 29.40 11.99 10.49
C ASN A 54 27.87 12.20 10.43
N THR A 55 27.34 12.64 9.30
CA THR A 55 25.91 12.94 9.13
C THR A 55 25.10 11.75 8.62
N LEU A 56 25.62 10.96 7.69
CA LEU A 56 24.91 9.84 7.06
C LEU A 56 25.32 8.45 7.57
N GLY A 57 26.45 8.34 8.26
CA GLY A 57 27.11 7.07 8.54
C GLY A 57 27.95 6.55 7.38
N ILE A 58 28.80 5.56 7.67
CA ILE A 58 29.83 5.05 6.73
C ILE A 58 29.20 4.42 5.49
N GLU A 59 28.24 3.51 5.64
CA GLU A 59 27.67 2.75 4.52
C GLU A 59 26.97 3.65 3.48
N ARG A 60 26.21 4.64 3.96
CA ARG A 60 25.52 5.60 3.08
C ARG A 60 26.49 6.56 2.40
N ALA A 61 27.48 7.06 3.13
CA ALA A 61 28.54 7.88 2.54
C ALA A 61 29.34 7.10 1.48
N LYS A 62 29.69 5.84 1.78
CA LYS A 62 30.36 4.92 0.84
C LYS A 62 29.56 4.71 -0.43
N GLY A 63 28.26 4.40 -0.33
CA GLY A 63 27.38 4.27 -1.48
C GLY A 63 27.27 5.58 -2.29
N PHE A 64 27.20 6.73 -1.62
CA PHE A 64 27.19 8.04 -2.27
C PHE A 64 28.46 8.30 -3.09
N PHE A 65 29.65 8.12 -2.50
CA PHE A 65 30.92 8.31 -3.18
C PHE A 65 31.16 7.29 -4.30
N LEU A 66 30.71 6.04 -4.12
CA LEU A 66 30.75 5.01 -5.15
C LEU A 66 29.92 5.40 -6.38
N ARG A 67 28.68 5.89 -6.18
CA ARG A 67 27.81 6.37 -7.27
C ARG A 67 28.36 7.62 -7.96
N MET A 68 28.95 8.53 -7.19
CA MET A 68 29.61 9.73 -7.72
C MET A 68 30.79 9.35 -8.63
N GLY A 69 31.65 8.42 -8.17
CA GLY A 69 32.74 7.87 -8.96
C GLY A 69 32.25 7.15 -10.21
N TYR A 70 31.17 6.37 -10.08
CA TYR A 70 30.55 5.66 -11.20
C TYR A 70 30.07 6.60 -12.31
N GLN A 71 29.40 7.70 -11.95
CA GLN A 71 28.99 8.71 -12.93
C GLN A 71 30.20 9.38 -13.61
N SER A 72 31.25 9.69 -12.85
CA SER A 72 32.49 10.22 -13.44
C SER A 72 33.16 9.24 -14.40
N GLY A 73 33.18 7.94 -14.06
CA GLY A 73 33.78 6.90 -14.90
C GLY A 73 33.04 6.71 -16.22
N LEU A 74 31.70 6.78 -16.20
CA LEU A 74 30.88 6.71 -17.41
C LEU A 74 31.14 7.89 -18.36
N LYS A 75 31.28 9.10 -17.82
CA LYS A 75 31.59 10.31 -18.60
C LYS A 75 33.00 10.28 -19.18
N ASP A 76 33.97 9.74 -18.46
CA ASP A 76 35.33 9.59 -18.95
C ASP A 76 35.47 8.46 -19.98
N ALA A 77 34.69 7.39 -19.87
CA ALA A 77 34.63 6.34 -20.89
C ALA A 77 34.13 6.90 -22.23
N GLU A 78 33.09 7.73 -22.20
CA GLU A 78 32.57 8.42 -23.38
C GLU A 78 33.64 9.33 -24.03
N LEU A 79 34.39 10.07 -23.20
CA LEU A 79 35.48 10.94 -23.66
C LEU A 79 36.62 10.11 -24.28
N ALA A 80 37.06 9.04 -23.61
CA ALA A 80 38.13 8.17 -24.07
C ALA A 80 37.83 7.53 -25.43
N TRP A 81 36.60 7.09 -25.66
CA TRP A 81 36.16 6.53 -26.95
C TRP A 81 36.24 7.54 -28.10
N LYS A 82 35.86 8.80 -27.86
CA LYS A 82 35.94 9.87 -28.85
C LYS A 82 37.38 10.21 -29.24
N LEU A 83 38.32 10.02 -28.32
CA LEU A 83 39.73 10.41 -28.48
C LEU A 83 40.58 9.40 -29.24
N ARG A 84 40.36 8.11 -29.00
CA ARG A 84 41.18 7.03 -29.57
C ARG A 84 40.33 6.01 -30.34
N PRO A 85 39.56 6.40 -31.38
CA PRO A 85 38.60 5.52 -32.05
C PRO A 85 39.25 4.32 -32.77
N ASN A 86 40.52 4.45 -33.18
CA ASN A 86 41.26 3.43 -33.94
C ASN A 86 42.41 2.79 -33.13
N ALA A 87 42.48 2.99 -31.82
CA ALA A 87 43.52 2.40 -30.98
C ALA A 87 43.22 0.93 -30.66
N SER A 88 44.23 0.19 -30.18
CA SER A 88 44.01 -1.18 -29.70
C SER A 88 43.03 -1.19 -28.53
N GLU A 89 42.33 -2.31 -28.31
CA GLU A 89 41.44 -2.47 -27.14
C GLU A 89 42.15 -2.15 -25.83
N TYR A 90 43.43 -2.51 -25.76
CA TYR A 90 44.30 -2.26 -24.63
C TYR A 90 44.57 -0.76 -24.41
N ASP A 91 44.98 -0.05 -25.45
CA ASP A 91 45.30 1.39 -25.37
C ASP A 91 44.05 2.25 -25.12
N MET A 92 42.89 1.77 -25.58
CA MET A 92 41.60 2.37 -25.33
C MET A 92 41.19 2.16 -23.86
N PHE A 93 41.34 0.96 -23.31
CA PHE A 93 41.08 0.70 -21.89
C PHE A 93 42.01 1.49 -20.97
N LEU A 94 43.30 1.58 -21.30
CA LEU A 94 44.29 2.31 -20.49
C LEU A 94 44.03 3.81 -20.39
N ALA A 95 43.22 4.40 -21.27
CA ALA A 95 42.83 5.80 -21.16
C ALA A 95 42.11 6.10 -19.83
N GLY A 96 41.37 5.14 -19.25
CA GLY A 96 40.73 5.31 -17.94
C GLY A 96 41.73 5.51 -16.80
N PRO A 97 42.64 4.53 -16.54
CA PRO A 97 43.75 4.69 -15.61
C PRO A 97 44.62 5.94 -15.85
N GLN A 98 44.82 6.31 -17.11
CA GLN A 98 45.54 7.54 -17.48
C GLN A 98 44.77 8.80 -17.09
N LEU A 99 43.46 8.87 -17.32
CA LEU A 99 42.60 9.98 -16.91
C LEU A 99 42.55 10.11 -15.38
N HIS A 100 42.50 8.98 -14.66
CA HIS A 100 42.64 8.94 -13.20
C HIS A 100 43.93 9.60 -12.70
N SER A 101 45.04 9.30 -13.37
CA SER A 101 46.35 9.88 -13.05
C SER A 101 46.44 11.36 -13.44
N LEU A 102 45.92 11.73 -14.63
CA LEU A 102 45.91 13.11 -15.14
C LEU A 102 45.11 14.05 -14.24
N LYS A 103 44.00 13.58 -13.69
CA LYS A 103 43.15 14.35 -12.76
C LYS A 103 43.72 14.41 -11.35
N GLY A 104 44.85 13.74 -11.07
CA GLY A 104 45.52 13.75 -9.77
C GLY A 104 44.81 12.93 -8.69
N LEU A 105 43.98 11.94 -9.08
CA LEU A 105 43.27 11.11 -8.10
C LEU A 105 44.16 9.99 -7.56
N VAL A 106 44.86 9.29 -8.45
CA VAL A 106 45.70 8.13 -8.09
C VAL A 106 46.69 7.84 -9.21
N LYS A 107 47.89 7.35 -8.87
CA LYS A 107 48.79 6.73 -9.84
C LYS A 107 48.41 5.26 -9.98
N ALA A 108 47.76 4.93 -11.10
CA ALA A 108 47.33 3.56 -11.40
C ALA A 108 48.45 2.76 -12.09
N ARG A 109 48.85 1.64 -11.50
CA ARG A 109 49.82 0.69 -12.07
C ARG A 109 49.14 -0.65 -12.29
N PRO A 110 48.69 -0.97 -13.52
CA PRO A 110 48.22 -2.31 -13.83
C PRO A 110 49.34 -3.33 -13.61
N THR A 111 49.05 -4.46 -12.96
CA THR A 111 50.01 -5.55 -12.74
C THR A 111 49.69 -6.75 -13.63
N GLU A 112 48.41 -6.98 -13.87
CA GLU A 112 47.90 -8.03 -14.75
C GLU A 112 46.68 -7.50 -15.49
N VAL A 113 46.63 -7.71 -16.81
CA VAL A 113 45.52 -7.26 -17.66
C VAL A 113 45.27 -8.33 -18.71
N ASP A 114 44.01 -8.75 -18.78
CA ASP A 114 43.54 -9.79 -19.67
C ASP A 114 42.13 -9.40 -20.13
N ILE A 115 42.06 -8.83 -21.33
CA ILE A 115 40.86 -8.21 -21.88
C ILE A 115 40.67 -8.77 -23.29
N ASP A 116 39.47 -9.26 -23.54
CA ASP A 116 39.01 -9.65 -24.88
C ASP A 116 37.54 -9.29 -24.99
N LYS A 117 37.25 -8.26 -25.79
CA LYS A 117 35.90 -7.71 -25.92
C LYS A 117 34.95 -8.66 -26.67
N GLU A 118 35.46 -9.42 -27.64
CA GLU A 118 34.64 -10.34 -28.44
C GLU A 118 34.21 -11.56 -27.62
N SER A 119 35.11 -12.16 -26.85
CA SER A 119 34.76 -13.28 -25.97
C SER A 119 34.12 -12.84 -24.65
N GLY A 120 34.20 -11.55 -24.32
CA GLY A 120 33.72 -10.97 -23.08
C GLY A 120 34.60 -11.27 -21.87
N ARG A 121 35.78 -11.88 -22.06
CA ARG A 121 36.74 -12.19 -20.99
C ARG A 121 37.37 -10.90 -20.45
N PHE A 122 37.34 -10.75 -19.12
CA PHE A 122 37.89 -9.59 -18.45
C PHE A 122 38.50 -9.96 -17.10
N TYR A 123 39.80 -9.75 -16.94
CA TYR A 123 40.49 -9.84 -15.67
C TYR A 123 41.55 -8.75 -15.60
N VAL A 124 41.45 -7.88 -14.59
CA VAL A 124 42.38 -6.76 -14.43
C VAL A 124 42.77 -6.63 -12.97
N GLU A 125 44.06 -6.49 -12.73
CA GLU A 125 44.63 -6.20 -11.43
C GLU A 125 45.43 -4.89 -11.50
N VAL A 126 45.16 -3.99 -10.55
CA VAL A 126 45.79 -2.68 -10.51
C VAL A 126 46.26 -2.35 -9.10
N GLU A 127 47.50 -1.87 -9.00
CA GLU A 127 48.03 -1.23 -7.81
C GLU A 127 47.73 0.29 -7.88
N TRP A 128 47.10 0.81 -6.84
CA TRP A 128 46.84 2.23 -6.65
C TRP A 128 47.86 2.84 -5.70
N ILE A 129 48.63 3.79 -6.23
CA ILE A 129 49.71 4.47 -5.53
C ILE A 129 49.31 5.93 -5.32
N ASP A 130 49.54 6.44 -4.11
CA ASP A 130 49.22 7.82 -3.72
C ASP A 130 47.77 8.20 -4.01
N SER A 131 46.84 7.35 -3.57
CA SER A 131 45.40 7.62 -3.61
C SER A 131 45.05 8.79 -2.68
N PHE A 132 44.39 9.81 -3.23
CA PHE A 132 43.92 10.96 -2.44
C PHE A 132 42.95 10.55 -1.32
N GLU A 133 42.17 9.47 -1.50
CA GLU A 133 41.24 8.99 -0.47
C GLU A 133 41.96 8.38 0.73
N VAL A 134 43.12 7.77 0.52
CA VAL A 134 43.98 7.28 1.61
C VAL A 134 44.60 8.45 2.36
N GLU A 135 45.06 9.49 1.66
CA GLU A 135 45.59 10.72 2.29
C GLU A 135 44.54 11.39 3.18
N ILE A 136 43.29 11.50 2.68
CA ILE A 136 42.14 11.98 3.46
C ILE A 136 41.90 11.09 4.68
N CYS A 137 41.91 9.78 4.50
CA CYS A 137 41.68 8.82 5.59
C CYS A 137 42.71 8.98 6.72
N GLN A 138 43.99 9.06 6.36
CA GLN A 138 45.09 9.18 7.31
C GLN A 138 45.07 10.50 8.09
N THR A 139 44.56 11.57 7.49
CA THR A 139 44.53 12.90 8.11
C THR A 139 43.28 13.12 8.99
N GLU A 140 42.12 12.60 8.59
CA GLU A 140 40.83 12.99 9.19
C GLU A 140 40.06 11.86 9.88
N LEU A 141 40.21 10.61 9.43
CA LEU A 141 39.36 9.49 9.86
C LEU A 141 40.10 8.42 10.68
N GLY A 142 41.44 8.42 10.66
CA GLY A 142 42.25 7.36 11.25
C GLY A 142 42.25 6.08 10.41
N LEU A 143 42.76 4.97 10.97
CA LEU A 143 42.74 3.68 10.29
C LEU A 143 41.31 3.13 10.26
N MET A 144 40.85 2.77 9.07
CA MET A 144 39.51 2.23 8.83
C MET A 144 39.54 0.70 8.79
N GLN A 145 38.45 0.05 9.20
CA GLN A 145 38.35 -1.41 9.10
C GLN A 145 38.15 -1.89 7.65
N ASP A 146 37.46 -1.08 6.84
CA ASP A 146 37.14 -1.38 5.44
C ASP A 146 37.91 -0.50 4.45
N PRO A 147 38.14 -0.99 3.21
CA PRO A 147 38.81 -0.22 2.17
C PRO A 147 38.15 1.13 1.92
N VAL A 148 38.98 2.16 1.68
CA VAL A 148 38.52 3.56 1.66
C VAL A 148 38.49 4.19 0.28
N CYS A 149 38.99 3.55 -0.78
CA CYS A 149 39.06 4.17 -2.11
C CYS A 149 37.72 4.08 -2.87
N TRP A 150 36.65 4.66 -2.31
CA TRP A 150 35.27 4.45 -2.77
C TRP A 150 34.97 5.10 -4.12
N THR A 151 35.39 6.35 -4.32
CA THR A 151 35.17 7.07 -5.59
C THR A 151 36.00 6.43 -6.69
N LEU A 152 37.24 6.04 -6.39
CA LEU A 152 38.13 5.36 -7.32
C LEU A 152 37.56 4.01 -7.77
N LEU A 153 36.99 3.24 -6.85
CA LEU A 153 36.38 1.95 -7.14
C LEU A 153 35.13 2.10 -8.02
N GLY A 154 34.28 3.06 -7.69
CA GLY A 154 33.08 3.38 -8.47
C GLY A 154 33.43 3.75 -9.91
N TYR A 155 34.46 4.59 -10.09
CA TYR A 155 34.98 4.93 -11.41
C TYR A 155 35.48 3.70 -12.17
N ALA A 156 36.32 2.87 -11.54
CA ALA A 156 36.90 1.69 -12.19
C ALA A 156 35.82 0.72 -12.68
N CYS A 157 34.78 0.48 -11.87
CA CYS A 157 33.62 -0.31 -12.26
C CYS A 157 32.89 0.30 -13.47
N ALA A 158 32.56 1.60 -13.42
CA ALA A 158 31.82 2.26 -14.50
C ALA A 158 32.59 2.29 -15.82
N TYR A 159 33.86 2.70 -15.76
CA TYR A 159 34.70 2.81 -16.94
C TYR A 159 34.86 1.45 -17.64
N SER A 160 35.16 0.40 -16.86
CA SER A 160 35.35 -0.95 -17.39
C SER A 160 34.05 -1.56 -17.89
N SER A 161 32.93 -1.28 -17.22
CA SER A 161 31.60 -1.75 -17.65
C SER A 161 31.18 -1.10 -18.96
N ALA A 162 31.39 0.22 -19.09
CA ALA A 162 31.14 0.94 -20.33
C ALA A 162 32.02 0.40 -21.46
N PHE A 163 33.32 0.23 -21.20
CA PHE A 163 34.29 -0.29 -22.15
C PHE A 163 33.89 -1.68 -22.71
N MET A 164 33.55 -2.62 -21.81
CA MET A 164 33.21 -3.99 -22.18
C MET A 164 31.76 -4.15 -22.69
N GLY A 165 30.86 -3.21 -22.39
CA GLY A 165 29.43 -3.35 -22.67
C GLY A 165 28.72 -4.38 -21.79
N ARG A 166 29.33 -4.79 -20.67
CA ARG A 166 28.78 -5.72 -19.67
C ARG A 166 29.12 -5.23 -18.27
N GLU A 167 28.44 -5.76 -17.25
CA GLU A 167 28.67 -5.35 -15.86
C GLU A 167 30.02 -5.89 -15.34
N VAL A 168 30.95 -4.99 -15.03
CA VAL A 168 32.28 -5.29 -14.47
C VAL A 168 32.39 -4.68 -13.09
N ILE A 169 32.77 -5.50 -12.11
CA ILE A 169 32.91 -5.11 -10.71
C ILE A 169 34.36 -5.26 -10.28
N PHE A 170 34.88 -4.19 -9.67
CA PHE A 170 36.16 -4.17 -8.98
C PHE A 170 35.95 -4.27 -7.47
N LYS A 171 36.83 -5.02 -6.81
CA LYS A 171 36.96 -5.03 -5.34
C LYS A 171 38.39 -4.65 -4.95
N GLU A 172 38.51 -3.79 -3.95
CA GLU A 172 39.79 -3.45 -3.31
C GLU A 172 40.15 -4.55 -2.31
N VAL A 173 41.10 -5.39 -2.68
CA VAL A 173 41.52 -6.57 -1.89
C VAL A 173 42.51 -6.21 -0.78
N SER A 174 43.23 -5.10 -0.93
CA SER A 174 44.07 -4.52 0.10
C SER A 174 44.02 -3.01 0.00
N CYS A 175 44.06 -2.30 1.13
CA CYS A 175 44.00 -0.85 1.18
C CYS A 175 44.95 -0.31 2.25
N ARG A 176 45.71 0.74 1.89
CA ARG A 176 46.58 1.46 2.84
C ARG A 176 45.80 2.20 3.92
N GLY A 177 44.55 2.58 3.65
CA GLY A 177 43.66 3.17 4.66
C GLY A 177 43.30 2.21 5.79
N CYS A 178 43.44 0.91 5.56
CA CYS A 178 43.22 -0.14 6.56
C CYS A 178 44.50 -0.61 7.26
N GLY A 179 45.64 0.03 6.98
CA GLY A 179 46.95 -0.42 7.46
C GLY A 179 47.63 -1.46 6.54
N GLY A 180 47.09 -1.72 5.35
CA GLY A 180 47.77 -2.52 4.33
C GLY A 180 49.02 -1.82 3.78
N ASP A 181 49.91 -2.60 3.16
CA ASP A 181 51.12 -2.07 2.51
C ASP A 181 50.81 -1.29 1.22
N LYS A 182 49.83 -1.77 0.45
CA LYS A 182 49.45 -1.26 -0.87
C LYS A 182 47.94 -1.26 -1.07
N CYS A 183 47.46 -0.34 -1.90
CA CYS A 183 46.09 -0.41 -2.41
C CYS A 183 46.07 -1.28 -3.67
N ARG A 184 45.35 -2.41 -3.65
CA ARG A 184 45.27 -3.35 -4.77
C ARG A 184 43.81 -3.63 -5.07
N ILE A 185 43.44 -3.52 -6.34
CA ILE A 185 42.10 -3.82 -6.84
C ILE A 185 42.13 -4.96 -7.84
N ILE A 186 41.09 -5.77 -7.84
CA ILE A 186 40.84 -6.84 -8.82
C ILE A 186 39.49 -6.58 -9.46
N GLY A 187 39.45 -6.58 -10.79
CA GLY A 187 38.24 -6.42 -11.60
C GLY A 187 37.93 -7.68 -12.39
N LYS A 188 36.67 -8.10 -12.32
CA LYS A 188 36.11 -9.23 -13.07
C LYS A 188 34.65 -8.92 -13.45
N PRO A 189 34.07 -9.60 -14.44
CA PRO A 189 32.63 -9.54 -14.69
C PRO A 189 31.83 -9.86 -13.43
N ALA A 190 30.68 -9.20 -13.27
CA ALA A 190 29.83 -9.37 -12.09
C ALA A 190 29.45 -10.85 -11.89
N GLU A 191 29.24 -11.61 -12.96
CA GLU A 191 28.82 -13.02 -12.91
C GLU A 191 29.89 -13.96 -12.35
N GLU A 192 31.15 -13.52 -12.31
CA GLU A 192 32.29 -14.31 -11.77
C GLU A 192 32.54 -14.06 -10.28
N TRP A 193 31.75 -13.20 -9.63
CA TRP A 193 31.85 -12.91 -8.21
C TRP A 193 30.81 -13.70 -7.40
N ASP A 194 31.23 -14.28 -6.28
CA ASP A 194 30.34 -15.05 -5.40
C ASP A 194 29.30 -14.17 -4.67
N ASP A 195 29.67 -12.94 -4.33
CA ASP A 195 28.81 -11.98 -3.63
C ASP A 195 28.80 -10.62 -4.34
N VAL A 196 27.82 -10.46 -5.22
CA VAL A 196 27.52 -9.25 -5.98
C VAL A 196 26.40 -8.43 -5.33
N ALA A 197 25.54 -9.09 -4.56
CA ALA A 197 24.34 -8.48 -3.99
C ALA A 197 24.68 -7.35 -3.02
N SER A 198 25.68 -7.57 -2.15
CA SER A 198 26.20 -6.55 -1.22
C SER A 198 26.72 -5.31 -1.97
N PHE A 199 27.42 -5.52 -3.08
CA PHE A 199 27.95 -4.43 -3.90
C PHE A 199 26.84 -3.66 -4.63
N LYS A 200 25.84 -4.36 -5.16
CA LYS A 200 24.68 -3.75 -5.84
C LYS A 200 23.85 -2.87 -4.92
N GLN A 201 23.80 -3.19 -3.62
CA GLN A 201 23.09 -2.37 -2.64
C GLN A 201 23.63 -0.94 -2.58
N TYR A 202 24.94 -0.73 -2.74
CA TYR A 202 25.54 0.61 -2.76
C TYR A 202 25.09 1.47 -3.95
N PHE A 203 24.56 0.87 -5.03
CA PHE A 203 24.04 1.61 -6.18
C PHE A 203 22.56 1.99 -6.06
N LYS A 204 21.84 1.48 -5.06
CA LYS A 204 20.48 1.93 -4.75
C LYS A 204 20.52 3.32 -4.13
N SER A 205 19.67 4.21 -4.63
CA SER A 205 19.48 5.53 -4.06
C SER A 205 18.38 5.44 -3.00
N ASP A 206 18.76 5.24 -1.76
CA ASP A 206 17.81 5.20 -0.64
C ASP A 206 17.67 6.62 -0.04
N PRO A 207 16.53 7.32 -0.25
CA PRO A 207 16.36 8.69 0.21
C PRO A 207 16.12 8.73 1.73
N ILE A 208 17.18 9.00 2.50
CA ILE A 208 17.14 9.12 3.98
C ILE A 208 16.03 10.05 4.49
N ILE A 209 15.72 11.11 3.74
CA ILE A 209 14.73 12.11 4.14
C ILE A 209 13.31 11.53 4.15
N GLU A 210 13.00 10.62 3.23
CA GLU A 210 11.69 9.97 3.16
C GLU A 210 11.52 9.00 4.33
N GLU A 211 12.56 8.22 4.65
CA GLU A 211 12.56 7.34 5.83
C GLU A 211 12.37 8.14 7.13
N LEU A 212 13.01 9.31 7.26
CA LEU A 212 12.87 10.18 8.43
C LEU A 212 11.44 10.72 8.58
N TYR A 213 10.84 11.19 7.49
CA TYR A 213 9.44 11.64 7.51
C TYR A 213 8.49 10.50 7.84
N GLU A 214 8.76 9.30 7.32
CA GLU A 214 7.97 8.11 7.61
C GLU A 214 8.00 7.75 9.09
N LEU A 215 9.21 7.64 9.66
CA LEU A 215 9.39 7.31 11.07
C LEU A 215 8.78 8.39 11.99
N GLN A 216 8.93 9.67 11.62
CA GLN A 216 8.32 10.75 12.37
C GLN A 216 6.79 10.69 12.33
N SER A 217 6.20 10.41 11.17
CA SER A 217 4.76 10.24 11.01
C SER A 217 4.24 9.07 11.85
N GLN A 218 4.93 7.93 11.83
CA GLN A 218 4.59 6.75 12.65
C GLN A 218 4.70 7.04 14.16
N LEU A 219 5.71 7.79 14.61
CA LEU A 219 5.81 8.17 16.02
C LEU A 219 4.69 9.12 16.46
N VAL A 220 4.32 10.08 15.61
CA VAL A 220 3.23 11.02 15.90
C VAL A 220 1.89 10.28 15.94
N SER A 221 1.65 9.36 15.01
CA SER A 221 0.41 8.56 14.98
C SER A 221 0.30 7.64 16.18
N LEU A 222 1.36 6.89 16.52
CA LEU A 222 1.36 6.01 17.69
C LEU A 222 1.13 6.78 19.00
N ARG A 223 1.76 7.96 19.15
CA ARG A 223 1.53 8.82 20.33
C ARG A 223 0.10 9.35 20.38
N THR A 224 -0.45 9.80 19.25
CA THR A 224 -1.83 10.31 19.22
C THR A 224 -2.88 9.20 19.37
N ASN A 225 -2.59 7.96 18.98
CA ASN A 225 -3.49 6.82 19.15
C ASN A 225 -3.65 6.39 20.61
N LEU A 226 -2.69 6.71 21.50
CA LEU A 226 -2.81 6.45 22.94
C LEU A 226 -3.81 7.38 23.63
N ASP A 227 -4.00 8.60 23.12
CA ASP A 227 -4.91 9.61 23.70
C ASP A 227 -6.29 9.67 23.02
N LYS A 228 -6.46 9.00 21.87
CA LYS A 228 -7.71 9.04 21.09
C LYS A 228 -8.78 8.10 21.66
N GLN A 229 -9.67 8.66 22.50
CA GLN A 229 -11.08 8.26 22.51
C GLN A 229 -11.93 9.35 21.86
N GLU A 230 -11.92 9.50 20.53
CA GLU A 230 -12.70 10.58 19.90
C GLU A 230 -13.54 10.14 18.71
N GLY A 231 -14.74 10.74 18.62
CA GLY A 231 -15.80 10.46 17.65
C GLY A 231 -15.45 10.85 16.20
N GLN A 232 -14.42 10.21 15.63
CA GLN A 232 -13.72 10.60 14.41
C GLN A 232 -14.56 10.61 13.12
N TYR A 233 -15.61 9.81 13.01
CA TYR A 233 -16.38 9.77 11.75
C TYR A 233 -17.42 10.88 11.60
N TYR A 234 -17.72 11.65 12.64
CA TYR A 234 -18.81 12.65 12.59
C TYR A 234 -18.50 13.83 11.64
N GLY A 235 -17.28 13.95 11.11
CA GLY A 235 -16.91 14.95 10.10
C GLY A 235 -16.82 14.45 8.66
N ILE A 236 -16.91 13.14 8.43
CA ILE A 236 -16.54 12.54 7.15
C ILE A 236 -17.80 12.30 6.32
N GLY A 237 -18.08 13.28 5.46
CA GLY A 237 -19.19 13.26 4.53
C GLY A 237 -19.54 14.65 4.04
N GLN A 238 -19.71 14.78 2.73
CA GLN A 238 -20.06 16.03 2.05
C GLN A 238 -21.47 15.99 1.45
N THR A 239 -22.12 14.83 1.41
CA THR A 239 -23.45 14.65 0.83
C THR A 239 -24.50 15.54 1.53
N PRO A 240 -25.44 16.18 0.81
CA PRO A 240 -26.47 17.03 1.40
C PRO A 240 -27.30 16.35 2.51
N ALA A 241 -27.59 15.06 2.36
CA ALA A 241 -28.28 14.26 3.38
C ALA A 241 -27.50 14.26 4.70
N TYR A 242 -26.20 13.96 4.65
CA TYR A 242 -25.34 13.95 5.83
C TYR A 242 -25.15 15.34 6.44
N GLN A 243 -25.02 16.38 5.60
CA GLN A 243 -24.94 17.76 6.10
C GLN A 243 -26.20 18.18 6.88
N THR A 244 -27.37 17.69 6.48
CA THR A 244 -28.63 17.96 7.18
C THR A 244 -28.64 17.31 8.57
N VAL A 245 -28.22 16.05 8.65
CA VAL A 245 -28.05 15.34 9.93
C VAL A 245 -27.05 16.09 10.81
N ARG A 246 -25.90 16.50 10.27
CA ARG A 246 -24.89 17.28 11.01
C ARG A 246 -25.46 18.57 11.60
N LYS A 247 -26.19 19.35 10.81
CA LYS A 247 -26.85 20.58 11.28
C LYS A 247 -27.88 20.32 12.38
N MET A 248 -28.66 19.22 12.27
CA MET A 248 -29.61 18.83 13.31
C MET A 248 -28.92 18.44 14.60
N MET A 249 -27.85 17.64 14.51
CA MET A 249 -27.07 17.18 15.65
C MET A 249 -26.35 18.34 16.35
N ASP A 250 -25.81 19.31 15.60
CA ASP A 250 -25.17 20.50 16.17
C ASP A 250 -26.19 21.39 16.93
N LYS A 251 -27.42 21.51 16.40
CA LYS A 251 -28.53 22.17 17.12
C LYS A 251 -28.93 21.40 18.38
N ALA A 252 -29.03 20.07 18.28
CA ALA A 252 -29.34 19.22 19.42
C ALA A 252 -28.27 19.36 20.51
N ALA A 253 -26.99 19.42 20.15
CA ALA A 253 -25.87 19.48 21.09
C ALA A 253 -25.97 20.68 22.07
N GLN A 254 -26.47 21.82 21.60
CA GLN A 254 -26.67 23.03 22.42
C GLN A 254 -27.81 22.92 23.46
N GLY A 255 -28.79 22.04 23.20
CA GLY A 255 -29.93 21.80 24.08
C GLY A 255 -29.69 20.70 25.11
N LYS A 256 -30.57 20.63 26.11
CA LYS A 256 -30.66 19.53 27.10
C LYS A 256 -31.62 18.42 26.67
N VAL A 257 -32.20 18.52 25.47
CA VAL A 257 -33.27 17.63 24.98
C VAL A 257 -32.73 16.23 24.74
N SER A 258 -33.55 15.22 25.01
CA SER A 258 -33.31 13.83 24.62
C SER A 258 -33.24 13.71 23.09
N VAL A 259 -32.26 12.98 22.60
CA VAL A 259 -32.07 12.77 21.15
C VAL A 259 -32.35 11.31 20.83
N LEU A 260 -33.17 11.07 19.80
CA LEU A 260 -33.47 9.73 19.31
C LEU A 260 -32.80 9.55 17.94
N LEU A 261 -31.78 8.71 17.87
CA LEU A 261 -31.07 8.36 16.65
C LEU A 261 -31.77 7.17 15.99
N LEU A 262 -32.30 7.40 14.79
CA LEU A 262 -32.96 6.40 13.96
C LEU A 262 -32.03 6.05 12.81
N GLY A 263 -31.81 4.77 12.56
CA GLY A 263 -31.01 4.33 11.42
C GLY A 263 -30.57 2.89 11.54
N GLU A 264 -30.14 2.32 10.41
CA GLU A 264 -29.75 0.92 10.31
C GLU A 264 -28.58 0.55 11.23
N THR A 265 -28.37 -0.75 11.40
CA THR A 265 -27.20 -1.27 12.11
C THR A 265 -25.93 -0.90 11.34
N GLY A 266 -24.90 -0.48 12.07
CA GLY A 266 -23.59 -0.17 11.48
C GLY A 266 -23.43 1.22 10.86
N VAL A 267 -24.44 2.11 10.92
CA VAL A 267 -24.32 3.51 10.41
C VAL A 267 -23.46 4.43 11.29
N GLY A 268 -22.95 3.94 12.43
CA GLY A 268 -22.10 4.72 13.35
C GLY A 268 -22.86 5.54 14.40
N LYS A 269 -24.02 5.06 14.86
CA LYS A 269 -24.87 5.74 15.86
C LYS A 269 -24.11 6.12 17.15
N GLU A 270 -23.23 5.25 17.64
CA GLU A 270 -22.41 5.53 18.84
C GLU A 270 -21.44 6.71 18.62
N VAL A 271 -20.75 6.73 17.47
CA VAL A 271 -19.79 7.80 17.13
C VAL A 271 -20.52 9.12 16.98
N ILE A 272 -21.72 9.08 16.43
CA ILE A 272 -22.63 10.22 16.37
C ILE A 272 -23.02 10.71 17.77
N ALA A 273 -23.42 9.81 18.67
CA ALA A 273 -23.79 10.16 20.04
C ALA A 273 -22.62 10.79 20.81
N ARG A 274 -21.41 10.23 20.68
CA ARG A 274 -20.17 10.81 21.24
C ARG A 274 -19.92 12.22 20.72
N SER A 275 -20.08 12.42 19.42
CA SER A 275 -19.90 13.72 18.80
C SER A 275 -20.92 14.77 19.21
N VAL A 276 -22.17 14.37 19.47
CA VAL A 276 -23.18 15.25 20.07
C VAL A 276 -22.78 15.64 21.49
N HIS A 277 -22.25 14.70 22.28
CA HIS A 277 -21.75 14.97 23.63
C HIS A 277 -20.55 15.94 23.63
N LEU A 278 -19.55 15.69 22.78
CA LEU A 278 -18.36 16.55 22.64
C LEU A 278 -18.69 17.98 22.19
N ARG A 279 -19.77 18.17 21.44
CA ARG A 279 -20.26 19.50 21.01
C ARG A 279 -21.23 20.14 22.00
N SER A 280 -21.56 19.45 23.09
CA SER A 280 -22.48 19.95 24.10
C SER A 280 -21.77 20.73 25.19
N LYS A 281 -22.53 21.42 26.03
CA LYS A 281 -22.02 22.10 27.24
C LYS A 281 -21.44 21.14 28.28
N ARG A 282 -21.60 19.82 28.09
CA ARG A 282 -21.18 18.74 29.00
C ARG A 282 -20.01 17.92 28.43
N ALA A 283 -19.27 18.46 27.45
CA ALA A 283 -18.18 17.73 26.79
C ALA A 283 -17.05 17.25 27.73
N ALA A 284 -16.86 17.94 28.86
CA ALA A 284 -15.88 17.55 29.89
C ALA A 284 -16.43 16.54 30.91
N GLU A 285 -17.74 16.28 30.90
CA GLU A 285 -18.42 15.38 31.83
C GLU A 285 -18.43 13.94 31.27
N PRO A 286 -18.74 12.91 32.06
CA PRO A 286 -18.70 11.52 31.60
C PRO A 286 -19.65 11.23 30.43
N PHE A 287 -19.16 10.51 29.42
CA PHE A 287 -19.97 9.87 28.40
C PHE A 287 -20.02 8.35 28.63
N VAL A 288 -21.21 7.81 28.85
CA VAL A 288 -21.42 6.38 29.11
C VAL A 288 -22.25 5.77 27.98
N ALA A 289 -21.63 4.92 27.16
CA ALA A 289 -22.34 4.13 26.14
C ALA A 289 -22.76 2.77 26.70
N VAL A 290 -24.00 2.37 26.42
CA VAL A 290 -24.58 1.08 26.80
C VAL A 290 -25.31 0.49 25.59
N ASN A 291 -24.94 -0.72 25.20
CA ASN A 291 -25.69 -1.51 24.23
C ASN A 291 -26.70 -2.38 24.99
N CYS A 292 -27.99 -2.11 24.82
CA CYS A 292 -29.06 -2.82 25.52
C CYS A 292 -29.18 -4.27 25.06
N ALA A 293 -28.94 -4.55 23.78
CA ALA A 293 -28.98 -5.90 23.21
C ALA A 293 -27.85 -6.82 23.73
N ALA A 294 -26.77 -6.24 24.26
CA ALA A 294 -25.65 -7.01 24.83
C ALA A 294 -25.91 -7.46 26.28
N ILE A 295 -26.94 -6.93 26.94
CA ILE A 295 -27.24 -7.21 28.35
C ILE A 295 -28.50 -8.08 28.42
N PRO A 296 -28.47 -9.23 29.14
CA PRO A 296 -29.66 -10.04 29.33
C PRO A 296 -30.82 -9.23 29.91
N PRO A 297 -32.08 -9.43 29.45
CA PRO A 297 -33.24 -8.66 29.92
C PRO A 297 -33.46 -8.69 31.44
N ASP A 298 -33.03 -9.77 32.11
CA ASP A 298 -33.13 -9.90 33.57
C ASP A 298 -32.11 -9.04 34.32
N LEU A 299 -30.98 -8.71 33.69
CA LEU A 299 -29.88 -7.93 34.30
C LEU A 299 -29.90 -6.46 33.90
N ILE A 300 -30.61 -6.10 32.83
CA ILE A 300 -30.59 -4.75 32.24
C ILE A 300 -31.01 -3.67 33.25
N GLU A 301 -32.00 -3.96 34.09
CA GLU A 301 -32.47 -3.04 35.13
C GLU A 301 -31.37 -2.79 36.18
N SER A 302 -30.73 -3.86 36.65
CA SER A 302 -29.66 -3.77 37.67
C SER A 302 -28.39 -3.10 37.14
N GLU A 303 -28.03 -3.29 35.86
CA GLU A 303 -26.88 -2.62 35.25
C GLU A 303 -27.16 -1.13 35.03
N LEU A 304 -28.33 -0.77 34.52
CA LEU A 304 -28.68 0.62 34.23
C LEU A 304 -28.87 1.46 35.49
N PHE A 305 -29.67 0.98 36.44
CA PHE A 305 -30.09 1.75 37.62
C PHE A 305 -29.34 1.39 38.90
N GLY A 306 -28.56 0.31 38.89
CA GLY A 306 -27.80 -0.15 40.05
C GLY A 306 -28.62 -1.10 40.93
N VAL A 307 -27.91 -1.75 41.85
CA VAL A 307 -28.51 -2.73 42.78
C VAL A 307 -28.00 -2.48 44.19
N GLU A 308 -28.91 -2.58 45.15
CA GLU A 308 -28.59 -2.48 46.58
C GLU A 308 -28.40 -3.89 47.18
N LYS A 309 -27.67 -3.96 48.29
CA LYS A 309 -27.37 -5.25 48.93
C LYS A 309 -28.67 -5.98 49.31
N GLY A 310 -28.81 -7.23 48.88
CA GLY A 310 -29.97 -8.08 49.21
C GLY A 310 -31.17 -8.00 48.26
N ALA A 311 -31.04 -7.31 47.12
CA ALA A 311 -32.14 -7.19 46.14
C ALA A 311 -32.51 -8.50 45.42
N PHE A 312 -31.56 -9.44 45.24
CA PHE A 312 -31.78 -10.79 44.72
C PHE A 312 -30.71 -11.78 45.22
N THR A 313 -30.91 -13.08 44.99
CA THR A 313 -29.96 -14.15 45.35
C THR A 313 -28.65 -13.98 44.58
N GLY A 314 -27.63 -13.40 45.22
CA GLY A 314 -26.31 -13.11 44.62
C GLY A 314 -25.83 -11.65 44.77
N ALA A 315 -26.67 -10.73 45.24
CA ALA A 315 -26.29 -9.33 45.48
C ALA A 315 -25.50 -9.15 46.80
N THR A 316 -24.25 -9.63 46.84
CA THR A 316 -23.38 -9.60 48.02
C THR A 316 -22.85 -8.19 48.35
N GLN A 317 -22.71 -7.35 47.32
CA GLN A 317 -22.23 -5.96 47.42
C GLN A 317 -23.12 -5.01 46.59
N PRO A 318 -23.33 -3.76 47.03
CA PRO A 318 -24.05 -2.77 46.24
C PRO A 318 -23.23 -2.35 45.01
N ARG A 319 -23.90 -2.14 43.88
CA ARG A 319 -23.26 -1.71 42.62
C ARG A 319 -23.97 -0.49 42.04
N MET A 320 -23.19 0.52 41.69
CA MET A 320 -23.65 1.77 41.09
C MET A 320 -24.11 1.52 39.65
N GLY A 321 -25.28 2.07 39.29
CA GLY A 321 -25.84 1.95 37.95
C GLY A 321 -25.09 2.78 36.90
N ARG A 322 -25.29 2.45 35.61
CA ARG A 322 -24.77 3.25 34.48
C ARG A 322 -25.31 4.68 34.48
N PHE A 323 -26.54 4.90 34.90
CA PHE A 323 -27.11 6.25 35.04
C PHE A 323 -26.40 7.09 36.09
N GLU A 324 -26.12 6.51 37.26
CA GLU A 324 -25.36 7.20 38.30
C GLU A 324 -23.93 7.54 37.81
N ARG A 325 -23.29 6.64 37.05
CA ARG A 325 -21.95 6.86 36.47
C ARG A 325 -21.92 7.96 35.39
N ALA A 326 -23.07 8.25 34.78
CA ALA A 326 -23.24 9.27 33.77
C ALA A 326 -23.75 10.60 34.34
N ASP A 327 -23.82 10.74 35.68
CA ASP A 327 -24.33 11.95 36.33
C ASP A 327 -23.58 13.20 35.84
N LYS A 328 -24.33 14.28 35.64
CA LYS A 328 -23.92 15.55 34.97
C LYS A 328 -23.50 15.42 33.50
N GLY A 329 -23.27 14.21 33.01
CA GLY A 329 -22.82 13.92 31.66
C GLY A 329 -23.94 13.49 30.71
N THR A 330 -23.61 12.51 29.86
CA THR A 330 -24.50 11.94 28.83
C THR A 330 -24.46 10.43 28.86
N ILE A 331 -25.63 9.78 28.79
CA ILE A 331 -25.77 8.35 28.54
C ILE A 331 -26.26 8.10 27.12
N PHE A 332 -25.61 7.16 26.44
CA PHE A 332 -26.03 6.65 25.14
C PHE A 332 -26.60 5.24 25.31
N LEU A 333 -27.84 5.04 24.86
CA LEU A 333 -28.55 3.76 24.90
C LEU A 333 -28.75 3.25 23.48
N ASP A 334 -27.95 2.27 23.07
CA ASP A 334 -28.13 1.60 21.78
C ASP A 334 -29.16 0.47 21.89
N GLU A 335 -29.95 0.30 20.84
CA GLU A 335 -31.08 -0.62 20.77
C GLU A 335 -32.05 -0.52 21.96
N VAL A 336 -32.54 0.71 22.22
CA VAL A 336 -33.43 1.04 23.35
C VAL A 336 -34.73 0.23 23.39
N ILE A 337 -35.12 -0.38 22.27
CA ILE A 337 -36.29 -1.24 22.14
C ILE A 337 -36.16 -2.54 22.95
N GLU A 338 -34.94 -3.00 23.22
CA GLU A 338 -34.64 -4.22 23.98
C GLU A 338 -34.79 -4.05 25.50
N LEU A 339 -35.22 -2.86 25.97
CA LEU A 339 -35.46 -2.62 27.39
C LEU A 339 -36.66 -3.43 27.89
N SER A 340 -36.49 -4.10 29.04
CA SER A 340 -37.59 -4.75 29.75
C SER A 340 -38.67 -3.72 30.16
N PRO A 341 -39.96 -4.12 30.30
CA PRO A 341 -41.03 -3.19 30.67
C PRO A 341 -40.79 -2.42 31.97
N ARG A 342 -40.09 -3.04 32.93
CA ARG A 342 -39.66 -2.38 34.18
C ARG A 342 -38.56 -1.36 33.94
N ALA A 343 -37.53 -1.71 33.16
CA ALA A 343 -36.48 -0.77 32.79
C ALA A 343 -37.04 0.42 31.99
N GLN A 344 -38.04 0.21 31.13
CA GLN A 344 -38.76 1.29 30.44
C GLN A 344 -39.46 2.24 31.43
N ALA A 345 -40.09 1.69 32.49
CA ALA A 345 -40.74 2.49 33.54
C ALA A 345 -39.72 3.35 34.32
N SER A 346 -38.59 2.74 34.71
CA SER A 346 -37.52 3.44 35.43
C SER A 346 -36.85 4.50 34.55
N LEU A 347 -36.65 4.23 33.26
CA LEU A 347 -36.13 5.21 32.30
C LEU A 347 -37.08 6.41 32.13
N LEU A 348 -38.39 6.16 32.08
CA LEU A 348 -39.39 7.22 32.01
C LEU A 348 -39.30 8.15 33.23
N ARG A 349 -39.16 7.59 34.44
CA ARG A 349 -39.01 8.36 35.67
C ARG A 349 -37.75 9.22 35.65
N VAL A 350 -36.63 8.68 35.19
CA VAL A 350 -35.39 9.44 35.00
C VAL A 350 -35.59 10.62 34.02
N LEU A 351 -36.28 10.40 32.90
CA LEU A 351 -36.52 11.43 31.89
C LEU A 351 -37.53 12.52 32.31
N GLN A 352 -38.46 12.19 33.21
CA GLN A 352 -39.52 13.11 33.65
C GLN A 352 -39.12 13.86 34.93
N GLU A 353 -38.62 13.15 35.93
CA GLU A 353 -38.39 13.66 37.28
C GLU A 353 -36.90 13.92 37.57
N GLY A 354 -35.98 13.36 36.76
CA GLY A 354 -34.54 13.40 37.05
C GLY A 354 -34.17 12.56 38.28
N GLU A 355 -34.96 11.53 38.57
CA GLU A 355 -34.85 10.71 39.76
C GLU A 355 -34.73 9.22 39.40
N LEU A 356 -33.90 8.50 40.14
CA LEU A 356 -33.77 7.05 40.04
C LEU A 356 -33.78 6.38 41.42
N GLU A 357 -34.15 5.10 41.44
CA GLU A 357 -34.05 4.20 42.58
C GLU A 357 -33.27 2.96 42.16
N ARG A 358 -32.40 2.46 43.03
CA ARG A 358 -31.71 1.19 42.78
C ARG A 358 -32.67 0.04 42.96
N VAL A 359 -32.42 -1.08 42.27
CA VAL A 359 -33.21 -2.29 42.46
C VAL A 359 -33.08 -2.75 43.92
N GLY A 360 -34.21 -2.80 44.63
CA GLY A 360 -34.28 -3.17 46.05
C GLY A 360 -33.96 -2.05 47.05
N ASP A 361 -33.78 -0.80 46.59
CA ASP A 361 -33.59 0.39 47.44
C ASP A 361 -34.88 1.23 47.46
N ASN A 362 -35.23 1.81 48.61
CA ASN A 362 -36.34 2.75 48.75
C ASN A 362 -35.86 4.21 48.71
N ARG A 363 -34.56 4.45 48.59
CA ARG A 363 -33.98 5.80 48.53
C ARG A 363 -33.95 6.32 47.10
N THR A 364 -34.74 7.35 46.85
CA THR A 364 -34.73 8.09 45.59
C THR A 364 -33.48 8.98 45.49
N ARG A 365 -32.88 9.04 44.31
CA ARG A 365 -31.64 9.79 44.03
C ARG A 365 -31.85 10.70 42.83
N LYS A 366 -31.50 11.97 42.99
CA LYS A 366 -31.53 12.95 41.89
C LYS A 366 -30.28 12.80 41.02
N ILE A 367 -30.48 12.78 39.71
CA ILE A 367 -29.42 12.71 38.70
C ILE A 367 -29.69 13.73 37.59
N ASP A 368 -28.63 14.29 37.01
CA ASP A 368 -28.73 15.19 35.86
C ASP A 368 -28.04 14.57 34.65
N VAL A 369 -28.72 13.66 33.95
CA VAL A 369 -28.16 12.91 32.82
C VAL A 369 -28.85 13.31 31.52
N ARG A 370 -28.06 13.65 30.50
CA ARG A 370 -28.58 13.79 29.14
C ARG A 370 -28.73 12.41 28.51
N VAL A 371 -29.88 12.11 27.91
CA VAL A 371 -30.14 10.82 27.26
C VAL A 371 -30.06 10.95 25.74
N ILE A 372 -29.26 10.09 25.10
CA ILE A 372 -29.27 9.85 23.67
C ILE A 372 -29.66 8.39 23.47
N ALA A 373 -30.80 8.13 22.82
CA ALA A 373 -31.27 6.77 22.53
C ALA A 373 -31.06 6.47 21.04
N ALA A 374 -30.84 5.20 20.70
CA ALA A 374 -30.71 4.71 19.35
C ALA A 374 -31.50 3.42 19.14
N THR A 375 -31.98 3.21 17.92
CA THR A 375 -32.68 1.99 17.49
C THR A 375 -32.58 1.87 15.97
N HIS A 376 -32.61 0.65 15.46
CA HIS A 376 -32.83 0.37 14.04
C HIS A 376 -34.29 0.02 13.70
N GLU A 377 -35.07 -0.46 14.68
CA GLU A 377 -36.50 -0.74 14.51
C GLU A 377 -37.38 0.52 14.64
N ASP A 378 -38.54 0.49 13.98
CA ASP A 378 -39.57 1.52 14.11
C ASP A 378 -40.27 1.44 15.49
N LEU A 379 -39.94 2.38 16.37
CA LEU A 379 -40.54 2.48 17.70
C LEU A 379 -42.05 2.74 17.67
N ALA A 380 -42.59 3.42 16.64
CA ALA A 380 -44.02 3.66 16.54
C ALA A 380 -44.79 2.35 16.30
N GLU A 381 -44.23 1.43 15.51
CA GLU A 381 -44.79 0.08 15.35
C GLU A 381 -44.62 -0.76 16.61
N ALA A 382 -43.47 -0.66 17.28
CA ALA A 382 -43.23 -1.36 18.55
C ALA A 382 -44.23 -0.95 19.65
N VAL A 383 -44.63 0.33 19.67
CA VAL A 383 -45.68 0.84 20.57
C VAL A 383 -47.04 0.23 20.22
N LYS A 384 -47.42 0.20 18.94
CA LYS A 384 -48.68 -0.42 18.49
C LYS A 384 -48.75 -1.92 18.82
N ALA A 385 -47.62 -2.61 18.76
CA ALA A 385 -47.48 -4.02 19.11
C ALA A 385 -47.43 -4.28 20.63
N GLY A 386 -47.42 -3.25 21.47
CA GLY A 386 -47.35 -3.38 22.93
C GLY A 386 -45.96 -3.77 23.48
N ARG A 387 -44.91 -3.77 22.64
CA ARG A 387 -43.52 -4.05 23.05
C ARG A 387 -42.86 -2.86 23.73
N PHE A 388 -43.29 -1.65 23.39
CA PHE A 388 -42.72 -0.40 23.90
C PHE A 388 -43.81 0.52 24.45
N ARG A 389 -43.54 1.19 25.58
CA ARG A 389 -44.53 2.08 26.18
C ARG A 389 -44.70 3.38 25.39
N ALA A 390 -45.95 3.78 25.17
CA ALA A 390 -46.29 4.99 24.43
C ALA A 390 -45.76 6.27 25.12
N ASP A 391 -45.86 6.37 26.44
CA ASP A 391 -45.39 7.52 27.22
C ASP A 391 -43.87 7.73 27.12
N LEU A 392 -43.09 6.67 27.19
CA LEU A 392 -41.64 6.69 27.00
C LEU A 392 -41.27 7.07 25.55
N TYR A 393 -41.98 6.52 24.57
CA TYR A 393 -41.77 6.88 23.16
C TYR A 393 -41.93 8.38 22.93
N TYR A 394 -43.01 9.00 23.41
CA TYR A 394 -43.20 10.45 23.26
C TYR A 394 -42.12 11.27 23.97
N ARG A 395 -41.51 10.75 25.05
CA ARG A 395 -40.43 11.45 25.75
C ARG A 395 -39.05 11.29 25.10
N LEU A 396 -38.81 10.19 24.38
CA LEU A 396 -37.60 9.99 23.61
C LEU A 396 -37.68 10.67 22.24
N ASN A 397 -38.84 10.63 21.60
CA ASN A 397 -39.08 11.17 20.26
C ASN A 397 -39.27 12.70 20.21
N VAL A 398 -38.63 13.43 21.13
CA VAL A 398 -38.69 14.90 21.15
C VAL A 398 -37.78 15.50 20.07
N PHE A 399 -36.64 14.86 19.81
CA PHE A 399 -35.70 15.26 18.77
C PHE A 399 -35.23 14.03 17.98
N PRO A 400 -36.02 13.53 17.02
CA PRO A 400 -35.62 12.44 16.15
C PRO A 400 -34.58 12.88 15.11
N VAL A 401 -33.55 12.07 14.92
CA VAL A 401 -32.51 12.26 13.91
C VAL A 401 -32.37 10.97 13.11
N ALA A 402 -32.85 11.00 11.87
CA ALA A 402 -32.68 9.90 10.93
C ALA A 402 -31.29 9.97 10.28
N ILE A 403 -30.51 8.91 10.45
CA ILE A 403 -29.16 8.77 9.88
C ILE A 403 -29.28 7.95 8.59
N PRO A 404 -28.93 8.53 7.42
CA PRO A 404 -29.04 7.83 6.15
C PRO A 404 -28.08 6.64 6.09
N ALA A 405 -28.53 5.56 5.44
CA ALA A 405 -27.69 4.40 5.15
C ALA A 405 -26.58 4.79 4.15
N LEU A 406 -25.48 4.03 4.13
CA LEU A 406 -24.32 4.34 3.28
C LEU A 406 -24.69 4.34 1.78
N ARG A 407 -25.62 3.48 1.37
CA ARG A 407 -26.17 3.44 0.00
C ARG A 407 -26.91 4.71 -0.44
N GLU A 408 -27.38 5.54 0.51
CA GLU A 408 -28.06 6.82 0.27
C GLU A 408 -27.08 8.00 0.22
N ARG A 409 -25.80 7.75 0.56
CA ARG A 409 -24.71 8.75 0.57
C ARG A 409 -23.44 8.18 -0.06
N ARG A 410 -23.58 7.62 -1.28
CA ARG A 410 -22.48 6.97 -2.00
C ARG A 410 -21.28 7.90 -2.26
N GLU A 411 -21.54 9.19 -2.42
CA GLU A 411 -20.51 10.23 -2.59
C GLU A 411 -19.59 10.38 -1.36
N ASP A 412 -20.02 9.94 -0.18
CA ASP A 412 -19.20 9.96 1.03
C ASP A 412 -18.26 8.73 1.13
N ILE A 413 -18.49 7.68 0.32
CA ILE A 413 -17.71 6.43 0.39
C ILE A 413 -16.21 6.67 0.11
N PRO A 414 -15.78 7.41 -0.93
CA PRO A 414 -14.36 7.63 -1.18
C PRO A 414 -13.65 8.32 0.00
N LEU A 415 -14.32 9.30 0.63
CA LEU A 415 -13.77 10.01 1.78
C LEU A 415 -13.63 9.10 3.02
N LEU A 416 -14.61 8.23 3.24
CA LEU A 416 -14.55 7.23 4.30
C LEU A 416 -13.44 6.22 4.05
N VAL A 417 -13.30 5.75 2.80
CA VAL A 417 -12.23 4.82 2.39
C VAL A 417 -10.85 5.43 2.63
N GLU A 418 -10.62 6.66 2.18
CA GLU A 418 -9.34 7.36 2.37
C GLU A 418 -8.98 7.48 3.85
N HIS A 419 -9.96 7.83 4.67
CA HIS A 419 -9.77 7.91 6.12
C HIS A 419 -9.38 6.56 6.74
N PHE A 420 -10.07 5.48 6.37
CA PHE A 420 -9.74 4.13 6.86
C PHE A 420 -8.38 3.65 6.37
N LEU A 421 -8.03 3.93 5.11
CA LEU A 421 -6.70 3.64 4.57
C LEU A 421 -5.61 4.30 5.41
N GLN A 422 -5.72 5.62 5.65
CA GLN A 422 -4.74 6.35 6.45
C GLN A 422 -4.60 5.75 7.86
N ARG A 423 -5.73 5.49 8.53
CA ARG A 423 -5.74 4.91 9.88
C ARG A 423 -5.06 3.53 9.91
N PHE A 424 -5.40 2.65 8.99
CA PHE A 424 -4.88 1.28 8.98
C PHE A 424 -3.46 1.19 8.41
N HIS A 425 -3.04 2.10 7.53
CA HIS A 425 -1.64 2.19 7.11
C HIS A 425 -0.73 2.48 8.30
N GLU A 426 -1.15 3.37 9.18
CA GLU A 426 -0.44 3.69 10.42
C GLU A 426 -0.47 2.52 11.42
N GLU A 427 -1.64 1.90 11.61
CA GLU A 427 -1.83 0.81 12.58
C GLU A 427 -1.02 -0.45 12.23
N TYR A 428 -0.97 -0.81 10.95
CA TYR A 428 -0.26 -2.00 10.47
C TYR A 428 1.18 -1.73 10.00
N GLY A 429 1.63 -0.46 9.99
CA GLY A 429 2.94 -0.08 9.46
C GLY A 429 3.15 -0.47 7.99
N LYS A 430 2.05 -0.49 7.22
CA LYS A 430 2.01 -1.00 5.85
C LYS A 430 1.35 0.01 4.93
N ARG A 431 2.03 0.39 3.85
CA ARG A 431 1.49 1.31 2.84
C ARG A 431 1.09 0.57 1.57
N THR A 432 -0.11 0.87 1.09
CA THR A 432 -0.62 0.46 -0.23
C THR A 432 -0.75 1.69 -1.11
N LEU A 433 -0.86 1.52 -2.43
CA LEU A 433 -1.12 2.61 -3.38
C LEU A 433 -2.58 3.10 -3.36
N GLY A 434 -3.36 2.70 -2.35
CA GLY A 434 -4.80 2.92 -2.30
C GLY A 434 -5.61 1.83 -3.02
N LEU A 435 -6.89 2.09 -3.26
CA LEU A 435 -7.76 1.19 -4.01
C LEU A 435 -7.49 1.33 -5.51
N SER A 436 -7.50 0.21 -6.23
CA SER A 436 -7.63 0.25 -7.69
C SER A 436 -8.97 0.86 -8.11
N ASP A 437 -9.03 1.46 -9.29
CA ASP A 437 -10.27 2.11 -9.79
C ASP A 437 -11.46 1.15 -9.80
N LYS A 438 -11.23 -0.12 -10.21
CA LYS A 438 -12.25 -1.17 -10.18
C LYS A 438 -12.71 -1.51 -8.76
N ALA A 439 -11.80 -1.47 -7.79
CA ALA A 439 -12.15 -1.69 -6.38
C ALA A 439 -12.98 -0.54 -5.82
N LEU A 440 -12.63 0.71 -6.16
CA LEU A 440 -13.42 1.87 -5.78
C LEU A 440 -14.81 1.85 -6.42
N GLU A 441 -14.90 1.52 -7.71
CA GLU A 441 -16.17 1.38 -8.42
C GLU A 441 -17.06 0.29 -7.79
N ALA A 442 -16.48 -0.87 -7.43
CA ALA A 442 -17.20 -1.92 -6.73
C ALA A 442 -17.71 -1.44 -5.36
N CYS A 443 -16.92 -0.66 -4.62
CA CYS A 443 -17.35 -0.05 -3.37
C CYS A 443 -18.51 0.93 -3.56
N LEU A 444 -18.55 1.71 -4.65
CA LEU A 444 -19.64 2.66 -4.92
C LEU A 444 -20.97 1.99 -5.28
N HIS A 445 -20.92 0.82 -5.91
CA HIS A 445 -22.11 0.09 -6.36
C HIS A 445 -22.64 -0.90 -5.32
N TYR A 446 -21.84 -1.26 -4.31
CA TYR A 446 -22.28 -2.17 -3.26
C TYR A 446 -23.36 -1.54 -2.36
N SER A 447 -24.31 -2.36 -1.90
CA SER A 447 -25.44 -1.91 -1.09
C SER A 447 -25.10 -1.62 0.37
N TRP A 448 -23.96 -2.12 0.86
CA TRP A 448 -23.44 -1.93 2.22
C TRP A 448 -24.47 -2.25 3.32
N PRO A 449 -24.96 -3.50 3.43
CA PRO A 449 -25.90 -3.89 4.48
C PRO A 449 -25.37 -3.66 5.91
N GLY A 450 -24.06 -3.75 6.13
CA GLY A 450 -23.42 -3.42 7.40
C GLY A 450 -22.88 -1.99 7.50
N ASN A 451 -23.21 -1.13 6.52
CA ASN A 451 -22.89 0.30 6.49
C ASN A 451 -21.39 0.58 6.76
N ILE A 452 -21.07 1.55 7.63
CA ILE A 452 -19.69 1.97 7.90
C ILE A 452 -18.89 0.84 8.55
N ARG A 453 -19.51 0.05 9.43
CA ARG A 453 -18.84 -1.06 10.12
C ARG A 453 -18.35 -2.13 9.13
N GLU A 454 -19.15 -2.43 8.12
CA GLU A 454 -18.73 -3.34 7.04
C GLU A 454 -17.65 -2.73 6.17
N LEU A 455 -17.79 -1.46 5.79
CA LEU A 455 -16.76 -0.74 5.03
C LEU A 455 -15.40 -0.77 5.73
N GLU A 456 -15.36 -0.46 7.03
CA GLU A 456 -14.15 -0.49 7.86
C GLU A 456 -13.47 -1.87 7.80
N ASN A 457 -14.23 -2.95 8.05
CA ASN A 457 -13.71 -4.31 8.02
C ASN A 457 -13.20 -4.74 6.63
N VAL A 458 -13.90 -4.32 5.56
CA VAL A 458 -13.54 -4.66 4.18
C VAL A 458 -12.24 -3.96 3.77
N ILE A 459 -12.05 -2.69 4.15
CA ILE A 459 -10.81 -1.95 3.89
C ILE A 459 -9.64 -2.51 4.70
N GLU A 460 -9.86 -2.81 5.99
CA GLU A 460 -8.85 -3.45 6.85
C GLU A 460 -8.36 -4.77 6.23
N ARG A 461 -9.29 -5.64 5.86
CA ARG A 461 -8.99 -6.89 5.15
C ARG A 461 -8.20 -6.63 3.86
N GLY A 462 -8.57 -5.63 3.08
CA GLY A 462 -7.87 -5.25 1.86
C GLY A 462 -6.40 -4.94 2.09
N ILE A 463 -6.09 -4.20 3.16
CA ILE A 463 -4.71 -3.87 3.54
C ILE A 463 -3.94 -5.12 4.00
N ILE A 464 -4.58 -6.00 4.77
CA ILE A 464 -3.94 -7.25 5.24
C ILE A 464 -3.55 -8.13 4.04
N LEU A 465 -4.43 -8.28 3.05
CA LEU A 465 -4.24 -9.20 1.92
C LEU A 465 -3.39 -8.68 0.76
N THR A 466 -3.14 -7.37 0.67
CA THR A 466 -2.40 -6.75 -0.45
C THR A 466 -0.94 -6.53 -0.08
N GLU A 467 0.05 -6.84 -0.92
CA GLU A 467 1.46 -6.62 -0.55
C GLU A 467 1.83 -5.12 -0.44
N PRO A 468 2.92 -4.76 0.27
CA PRO A 468 3.37 -3.36 0.35
C PRO A 468 3.62 -2.73 -1.03
N ASN A 469 3.25 -1.46 -1.19
CA ASN A 469 3.36 -0.70 -2.45
C ASN A 469 2.55 -1.25 -3.63
N GLU A 470 1.56 -2.11 -3.40
CA GLU A 470 0.59 -2.54 -4.41
C GLU A 470 -0.77 -1.86 -4.24
N SER A 471 -1.59 -1.88 -5.30
CA SER A 471 -2.97 -1.37 -5.28
C SER A 471 -3.92 -2.43 -4.72
N ILE A 472 -4.88 -2.03 -3.88
CA ILE A 472 -5.88 -2.96 -3.35
C ILE A 472 -6.86 -3.34 -4.47
N SER A 473 -6.93 -4.63 -4.76
CA SER A 473 -7.75 -5.19 -5.84
C SER A 473 -9.15 -5.60 -5.35
N VAL A 474 -10.09 -5.74 -6.29
CA VAL A 474 -11.49 -6.16 -5.99
C VAL A 474 -11.55 -7.48 -5.18
N PRO A 475 -10.78 -8.54 -5.52
CA PRO A 475 -10.85 -9.80 -4.77
C PRO A 475 -10.33 -9.70 -3.33
N ALA A 476 -9.44 -8.75 -3.05
CA ALA A 476 -8.95 -8.50 -1.69
C ALA A 476 -10.07 -7.96 -0.79
N LEU A 477 -10.93 -7.09 -1.34
CA LEU A 477 -12.09 -6.50 -0.65
C LEU A 477 -13.27 -7.47 -0.57
N PHE A 478 -13.64 -8.07 -1.70
CA PHE A 478 -14.86 -8.87 -1.84
C PHE A 478 -14.52 -10.33 -2.14
N PRO A 479 -14.63 -11.26 -1.17
CA PRO A 479 -14.42 -12.69 -1.42
C PRO A 479 -15.39 -13.28 -2.45
N ARG A 480 -16.56 -12.65 -2.59
CA ARG A 480 -17.48 -12.85 -3.71
C ARG A 480 -17.83 -11.46 -4.25
N PRO A 481 -17.45 -11.11 -5.49
CA PRO A 481 -17.76 -9.80 -6.04
C PRO A 481 -19.28 -9.61 -6.08
N PRO A 482 -19.78 -8.37 -5.84
CA PRO A 482 -21.21 -8.08 -5.91
C PRO A 482 -21.76 -8.47 -7.28
N LYS A 483 -22.91 -9.16 -7.33
CA LYS A 483 -23.58 -9.50 -8.61
C LYS A 483 -23.88 -8.28 -9.47
N GLU A 484 -24.05 -7.11 -8.86
CA GLU A 484 -24.31 -5.84 -9.54
C GLU A 484 -23.07 -5.23 -10.23
N THR A 485 -21.87 -5.80 -10.02
CA THR A 485 -20.62 -5.37 -10.68
C THR A 485 -20.27 -6.22 -11.91
N SER A 486 -21.16 -7.11 -12.37
CA SER A 486 -21.06 -7.67 -13.72
C SER A 486 -21.43 -6.59 -14.73
N ILE A 487 -20.56 -5.60 -14.87
CA ILE A 487 -20.49 -4.80 -16.09
C ILE A 487 -20.29 -5.81 -17.20
N ASP A 488 -21.16 -5.81 -18.20
CA ASP A 488 -20.99 -6.56 -19.45
C ASP A 488 -19.63 -6.14 -20.05
N SER A 489 -18.58 -6.83 -19.65
CA SER A 489 -17.22 -6.36 -19.89
C SER A 489 -16.81 -6.81 -21.28
N GLU A 490 -17.00 -5.94 -22.27
CA GLU A 490 -16.43 -6.12 -23.60
C GLU A 490 -14.90 -6.27 -23.47
N ARG A 491 -14.36 -7.34 -24.04
CA ARG A 491 -12.91 -7.60 -24.07
C ARG A 491 -12.39 -7.34 -25.47
N VAL A 492 -11.21 -6.75 -25.56
CA VAL A 492 -10.53 -6.60 -26.85
C VAL A 492 -9.80 -7.89 -27.16
N SER A 493 -10.06 -8.48 -28.32
CA SER A 493 -9.32 -9.66 -28.82
C SER A 493 -7.86 -9.32 -29.13
N SER A 494 -7.02 -10.33 -29.35
CA SER A 494 -5.67 -10.14 -29.88
C SER A 494 -5.63 -9.36 -31.20
N ASP A 495 -6.76 -9.35 -31.93
CA ASP A 495 -6.92 -8.69 -33.23
C ASP A 495 -7.55 -7.29 -33.09
N GLY A 496 -7.71 -6.78 -31.87
CA GLY A 496 -8.19 -5.41 -31.63
C GLY A 496 -9.71 -5.24 -31.72
N VAL A 497 -10.49 -6.33 -31.71
CA VAL A 497 -11.96 -6.29 -31.84
C VAL A 497 -12.63 -6.42 -30.47
N LEU A 498 -13.67 -5.62 -30.21
CA LEU A 498 -14.50 -5.75 -29.01
C LEU A 498 -15.37 -7.02 -29.10
N ILE A 499 -15.19 -7.92 -28.14
CA ILE A 499 -15.93 -9.18 -28.00
C ILE A 499 -16.67 -9.15 -26.67
N GLN A 500 -17.99 -9.41 -26.70
CA GLN A 500 -18.76 -9.59 -25.49
C GLN A 500 -18.44 -10.94 -24.83
N PRO A 501 -18.35 -11.01 -23.50
CA PRO A 501 -18.08 -12.26 -22.82
C PRO A 501 -19.24 -13.20 -23.08
N ASP A 502 -18.92 -14.39 -23.58
CA ASP A 502 -19.89 -15.41 -23.94
C ASP A 502 -20.67 -15.81 -22.67
N ASN A 503 -21.87 -15.26 -22.51
CA ASN A 503 -22.80 -15.69 -21.47
C ASN A 503 -23.21 -17.13 -21.83
N GLY A 504 -22.46 -18.06 -21.25
CA GLY A 504 -22.42 -19.46 -21.62
C GLY A 504 -23.80 -20.08 -21.85
N GLN A 505 -23.86 -20.86 -22.93
CA GLN A 505 -24.90 -21.84 -23.30
C GLN A 505 -26.19 -21.35 -23.99
N GLY A 506 -26.51 -20.03 -24.02
CA GLY A 506 -27.78 -19.55 -24.59
C GLY A 506 -27.78 -19.14 -26.08
N SER A 507 -26.63 -18.78 -26.65
CA SER A 507 -26.56 -18.00 -27.91
C SER A 507 -26.77 -18.83 -29.19
N TRP A 508 -26.13 -19.99 -29.33
CA TRP A 508 -26.27 -20.79 -30.57
C TRP A 508 -27.66 -21.45 -30.69
N ILE A 509 -28.27 -21.85 -29.58
CA ILE A 509 -29.59 -22.51 -29.56
C ILE A 509 -30.68 -21.51 -29.99
N SER A 510 -30.60 -20.26 -29.53
CA SER A 510 -31.54 -19.21 -29.91
C SER A 510 -31.38 -18.80 -31.39
N GLN A 511 -30.15 -18.78 -31.92
CA GLN A 511 -29.92 -18.61 -33.36
C GLN A 511 -30.48 -19.76 -34.20
N LEU A 512 -30.35 -21.01 -33.74
CA LEU A 512 -30.88 -22.19 -34.43
C LEU A 512 -32.41 -22.20 -34.44
N LEU A 513 -33.05 -21.87 -33.33
CA LEU A 513 -34.52 -21.71 -33.26
C LEU A 513 -35.02 -20.52 -34.11
N GLY A 514 -34.22 -19.45 -34.22
CA GLY A 514 -34.53 -18.29 -35.07
C GLY A 514 -34.38 -18.54 -36.57
N SER A 515 -33.62 -19.55 -36.97
CA SER A 515 -33.39 -19.91 -38.39
C SER A 515 -34.59 -20.56 -39.08
N GLY A 516 -35.61 -20.96 -38.32
CA GLY A 516 -36.84 -21.56 -38.84
C GLY A 516 -36.68 -22.98 -39.41
N LEU A 517 -35.49 -23.57 -39.30
CA LEU A 517 -35.22 -24.95 -39.72
C LEU A 517 -35.95 -25.93 -38.81
N SER A 518 -36.59 -26.93 -39.40
CA SER A 518 -37.18 -28.04 -38.66
C SER A 518 -36.09 -28.92 -38.04
N LEU A 519 -36.44 -29.63 -36.97
CA LEU A 519 -35.51 -30.54 -36.30
C LEU A 519 -34.93 -31.59 -37.27
N ASP A 520 -35.76 -32.08 -38.20
CA ASP A 520 -35.36 -33.07 -39.20
C ASP A 520 -34.33 -32.50 -40.21
N GLU A 521 -34.45 -31.23 -40.62
CA GLU A 521 -33.52 -30.58 -41.55
C GLU A 521 -32.16 -30.28 -40.91
N ILE A 522 -32.15 -29.94 -39.63
CA ILE A 522 -30.94 -29.75 -38.83
C ILE A 522 -30.23 -31.09 -38.67
N GLU A 523 -30.97 -32.15 -38.35
CA GLU A 523 -30.43 -33.50 -38.20
C GLU A 523 -29.85 -34.02 -39.52
N GLU A 524 -30.55 -33.82 -40.65
CA GLU A 524 -30.07 -34.22 -41.98
C GLU A 524 -28.77 -33.50 -42.35
N SER A 525 -28.72 -32.17 -42.14
CA SER A 525 -27.55 -31.36 -42.48
C SER A 525 -26.33 -31.74 -41.62
N LEU A 526 -26.53 -32.01 -40.32
CA LEU A 526 -25.49 -32.52 -39.43
C LEU A 526 -24.98 -33.90 -39.86
N MET A 527 -25.88 -34.79 -40.29
CA MET A 527 -25.49 -36.12 -40.76
C MET A 527 -24.71 -36.07 -42.07
N ARG A 528 -25.09 -35.20 -43.02
CA ARG A 528 -24.38 -35.01 -44.29
C ARG A 528 -22.97 -34.45 -44.07
N GLU A 529 -22.85 -33.44 -43.22
CA GLU A 529 -21.55 -32.83 -42.87
C GLU A 529 -20.64 -33.84 -42.15
N ALA A 530 -21.18 -34.61 -41.20
CA ALA A 530 -20.42 -35.65 -40.52
C ALA A 530 -19.95 -36.77 -41.47
N MET A 531 -20.76 -37.16 -42.45
CA MET A 531 -20.39 -38.11 -43.50
C MET A 531 -19.30 -37.55 -44.42
N GLN A 532 -19.37 -36.26 -44.76
CA GLN A 532 -18.35 -35.59 -45.57
C GLN A 532 -17.00 -35.52 -44.83
N GLN A 533 -17.00 -35.11 -43.57
CA GLN A 533 -15.78 -35.06 -42.75
C GLN A 533 -15.17 -36.45 -42.50
N ALA A 534 -16.03 -37.47 -42.34
CA ALA A 534 -15.60 -38.85 -42.21
C ALA A 534 -15.25 -39.53 -43.54
N LYS A 535 -15.20 -38.80 -44.67
CA LYS A 535 -14.91 -39.31 -46.02
C LYS A 535 -15.79 -40.51 -46.38
N GLN A 536 -17.10 -40.40 -46.18
CA GLN A 536 -18.11 -41.45 -46.42
C GLN A 536 -17.97 -42.71 -45.54
N ASN A 537 -17.18 -42.66 -44.46
CA ASN A 537 -17.12 -43.76 -43.50
C ASN A 537 -18.22 -43.64 -42.44
N VAL A 538 -19.26 -44.46 -42.55
CA VAL A 538 -20.40 -44.50 -41.62
C VAL A 538 -19.97 -44.73 -40.17
N SER A 539 -18.93 -45.53 -39.92
CA SER A 539 -18.44 -45.75 -38.53
C SER A 539 -17.70 -44.55 -37.98
N GLY A 540 -17.02 -43.79 -38.85
CA GLY A 540 -16.34 -42.54 -38.48
C GLY A 540 -17.33 -41.42 -38.20
N ALA A 541 -18.32 -41.25 -39.08
CA ALA A 541 -19.39 -40.26 -38.92
C ALA A 541 -20.23 -40.52 -37.66
N ALA A 542 -20.53 -41.79 -37.35
CA ALA A 542 -21.27 -42.15 -36.15
C ALA A 542 -20.53 -41.76 -34.86
N ARG A 543 -19.20 -41.90 -34.83
CA ARG A 543 -18.40 -41.45 -33.68
C ARG A 543 -18.39 -39.93 -33.53
N LEU A 544 -18.30 -39.17 -34.62
CA LEU A 544 -18.34 -37.71 -34.59
C LEU A 544 -19.68 -37.20 -34.05
N LEU A 545 -20.77 -37.88 -34.37
CA LEU A 545 -22.13 -37.54 -33.90
C LEU A 545 -22.50 -38.20 -32.56
N GLY A 546 -21.61 -38.99 -31.95
CA GLY A 546 -21.90 -39.69 -30.69
C GLY A 546 -22.97 -40.80 -30.81
N LEU A 547 -23.21 -41.32 -32.02
CA LEU A 547 -24.18 -42.37 -32.31
C LEU A 547 -23.50 -43.73 -32.51
N SER A 548 -24.27 -44.81 -32.35
CA SER A 548 -23.81 -46.15 -32.76
C SER A 548 -23.92 -46.31 -34.28
N ARG A 549 -23.02 -47.11 -34.88
CA ARG A 549 -23.02 -47.39 -36.34
C ARG A 549 -24.40 -47.84 -36.86
N PRO A 550 -25.15 -48.76 -36.20
CA PRO A 550 -26.47 -49.16 -36.67
C PRO A 550 -27.50 -48.03 -36.60
N ALA A 551 -27.42 -47.17 -35.59
CA ALA A 551 -28.34 -46.04 -35.42
C ALA A 551 -28.14 -44.99 -36.51
N LEU A 552 -26.88 -44.67 -36.86
CA LEU A 552 -26.61 -43.75 -37.96
C LEU A 552 -27.00 -44.37 -39.31
N ALA A 553 -26.69 -45.65 -39.55
CA ALA A 553 -27.06 -46.33 -40.80
C ALA A 553 -28.58 -46.37 -41.02
N TYR A 554 -29.37 -46.60 -39.96
CA TYR A 554 -30.82 -46.56 -40.03
C TYR A 554 -31.35 -45.17 -40.38
N ARG A 555 -30.78 -44.11 -39.80
CA ARG A 555 -31.18 -42.72 -40.06
C ARG A 555 -30.79 -42.24 -41.46
N LEU A 556 -29.59 -42.60 -41.95
CA LEU A 556 -29.16 -42.32 -43.32
C LEU A 556 -30.06 -43.00 -44.36
N LYS A 557 -30.49 -44.25 -44.09
CA LYS A 557 -31.41 -44.98 -44.96
C LYS A 557 -32.79 -44.33 -45.04
N LYS A 558 -33.27 -43.75 -43.94
CA LYS A 558 -34.54 -42.99 -43.90
C LYS A 558 -34.49 -41.70 -44.75
N ILE A 559 -33.29 -41.15 -44.96
CA ILE A 559 -33.03 -39.91 -45.72
C ILE A 559 -32.70 -40.21 -47.20
N GLY A 560 -32.60 -41.48 -47.58
CA GLY A 560 -32.40 -41.90 -48.98
C GLY A 560 -30.95 -41.83 -49.47
N ILE A 561 -29.98 -41.85 -48.55
CA ILE A 561 -28.55 -41.94 -48.89
C ILE A 561 -28.16 -43.42 -48.71
N GLU A 562 -28.14 -44.19 -49.80
CA GLU A 562 -27.63 -45.58 -49.82
C GLU A 562 -26.16 -45.61 -50.30
N ASP A 563 -25.43 -46.61 -49.79
CA ASP A 563 -23.96 -46.76 -49.68
C ASP A 563 -23.06 -46.17 -50.78
#